data_AF-Q8N5N7-F1
#
_entry.id   AF-Q8N5N7-F1
#
_cell.length_a   1.000
_cell.length_b   1.000
_cell.length_c   1.000
_cell.angle_alpha   90.00
_cell.angle_beta   90.00
_cell.angle_gamma   90.00
#
_symmetry.space_group_name_H-M   'P 1'
#
loop_
_entity.id
_entity.type
_entity.pdbx_description
1 polymer ?
#
loop_
_entity_poly.entity_id
_entity_poly.type
_entity_poly.pdbx_seq_one_letter_code
_entity_poly.pdbx_strand_id
1 'polypeptide(L)'
;MAARSVSGITRRVFMWTVSGTPCREFWSRFRKEKEPVVVETVEEKKEPILVCPPLRSRAYTPPEDLQSRLESYVKEVFGSSLPSNWQDISLEDSRLKFNLLAHLADDLGHVVPNSRLHQMCRVRDVLDFYNVPIQDRSKFDELSASNLPPNLKITWSY
;
A
#
# COMPACT_ATOMS: atom_id res chain seq x y z
N MET A 1 -2.62 -57.65 -6.52
CA MET A 1 -1.74 -57.02 -7.53
C MET A 1 -2.28 -55.63 -7.83
N ALA A 2 -1.58 -54.58 -7.36
CA ALA A 2 -1.59 -53.19 -7.86
C ALA A 2 -0.84 -52.33 -6.83
N ALA A 3 0.36 -51.87 -7.18
CA ALA A 3 1.08 -50.85 -6.43
C ALA A 3 1.45 -49.72 -7.39
N ARG A 4 1.01 -48.52 -7.04
CA ARG A 4 1.33 -47.25 -7.71
C ARG A 4 2.80 -46.90 -7.48
N SER A 5 3.46 -46.35 -8.50
CA SER A 5 4.76 -45.69 -8.36
C SER A 5 4.73 -44.34 -9.10
N VAL A 6 5.36 -43.35 -8.48
CA VAL A 6 5.39 -41.93 -8.79
C VAL A 6 6.67 -41.62 -9.57
N SER A 7 6.57 -40.84 -10.66
CA SER A 7 7.74 -40.32 -11.39
C SER A 7 8.06 -38.88 -10.97
N GLY A 8 9.28 -38.65 -10.50
CA GLY A 8 9.87 -37.31 -10.35
C GLY A 8 10.48 -36.79 -11.66
N ILE A 9 10.59 -35.47 -11.79
CA ILE A 9 11.35 -34.80 -12.86
C ILE A 9 12.30 -33.77 -12.25
N THR A 10 13.47 -33.72 -12.88
CA THR A 10 14.77 -33.21 -12.48
C THR A 10 14.99 -31.72 -12.76
N ARG A 11 15.77 -31.05 -11.89
CA ARG A 11 16.38 -29.73 -12.14
C ARG A 11 17.56 -29.86 -13.11
N ARG A 12 17.60 -29.03 -14.15
CA ARG A 12 18.73 -28.92 -15.08
C ARG A 12 19.51 -27.64 -14.78
N VAL A 13 20.80 -27.80 -14.48
CA VAL A 13 21.82 -26.73 -14.43
C VAL A 13 22.40 -26.56 -15.82
N PHE A 14 22.66 -25.33 -16.25
CA PHE A 14 23.65 -25.08 -17.31
C PHE A 14 24.40 -23.77 -17.01
N MET A 15 25.66 -23.91 -16.64
CA MET A 15 26.67 -22.86 -16.75
C MET A 15 27.19 -22.86 -18.18
N TRP A 16 27.50 -21.69 -18.74
CA TRP A 16 28.53 -21.59 -19.76
C TRP A 16 29.42 -20.37 -19.57
N THR A 17 30.70 -20.65 -19.77
CA THR A 17 31.91 -19.86 -19.64
C THR A 17 32.33 -19.30 -20.99
N VAL A 18 32.73 -18.02 -20.96
CA VAL A 18 33.90 -17.38 -21.61
C VAL A 18 34.33 -17.83 -23.03
N SER A 19 34.31 -16.87 -23.96
CA SER A 19 35.31 -16.60 -25.00
C SER A 19 34.99 -15.18 -25.53
N GLY A 20 35.88 -14.28 -25.95
CA GLY A 20 37.31 -14.27 -26.21
C GLY A 20 37.58 -13.17 -27.26
N THR A 21 38.28 -12.10 -26.85
CA THR A 21 39.10 -11.17 -27.67
C THR A 21 38.44 -10.18 -28.69
N PRO A 22 39.12 -9.04 -28.99
CA PRO A 22 38.51 -7.70 -29.02
C PRO A 22 38.50 -7.03 -30.41
N CYS A 23 37.69 -5.97 -30.57
CA CYS A 23 37.78 -5.07 -31.72
C CYS A 23 37.93 -3.62 -31.24
N ARG A 24 39.18 -3.13 -31.28
CA ARG A 24 39.55 -1.71 -31.25
C ARG A 24 39.47 -1.19 -32.68
N GLU A 25 38.93 0.01 -32.85
CA GLU A 25 39.37 1.09 -33.77
C GLU A 25 38.17 1.97 -34.12
N PHE A 26 38.03 3.15 -33.49
CA PHE A 26 37.64 4.36 -34.24
C PHE A 26 37.87 5.68 -33.43
N TRP A 27 39.08 6.25 -33.59
CA TRP A 27 39.48 7.68 -33.58
C TRP A 27 39.30 8.53 -32.31
N SER A 28 40.38 8.90 -31.60
CA SER A 28 41.47 9.82 -31.99
C SER A 28 41.11 11.31 -31.91
N ARG A 29 41.27 11.95 -30.74
CA ARG A 29 42.17 13.12 -30.53
C ARG A 29 42.11 13.62 -29.07
N PHE A 30 43.14 13.36 -28.26
CA PHE A 30 44.22 14.31 -27.88
C PHE A 30 43.67 15.51 -27.06
N ARG A 31 43.82 15.62 -25.72
CA ARG A 31 45.02 15.76 -24.85
C ARG A 31 44.55 15.63 -23.37
N LYS A 32 45.11 14.79 -22.48
CA LYS A 32 46.29 14.97 -21.59
C LYS A 32 46.29 16.31 -20.82
N GLU A 33 46.45 16.41 -19.49
CA GLU A 33 47.01 15.50 -18.47
C GLU A 33 46.74 16.06 -17.04
N LYS A 34 46.79 15.16 -16.03
CA LYS A 34 46.77 15.32 -14.55
C LYS A 34 45.44 15.20 -13.80
N GLU A 35 45.14 13.96 -13.40
CA GLU A 35 44.72 13.67 -12.02
C GLU A 35 45.39 12.36 -11.57
N PRO A 36 46.18 12.35 -10.48
CA PRO A 36 46.52 11.12 -9.79
C PRO A 36 45.87 11.11 -8.40
N VAL A 37 45.18 10.00 -8.11
CA VAL A 37 45.17 9.20 -6.88
C VAL A 37 43.76 8.67 -6.66
N VAL A 38 43.60 7.42 -7.07
CA VAL A 38 42.48 6.55 -6.69
C VAL A 38 42.55 6.36 -5.19
N VAL A 39 41.69 7.05 -4.45
CA VAL A 39 41.42 6.78 -3.05
C VAL A 39 40.44 5.63 -3.03
N GLU A 40 40.92 4.44 -2.68
CA GLU A 40 40.08 3.29 -2.29
C GLU A 40 39.23 3.73 -1.09
N THR A 41 38.03 4.22 -1.38
CA THR A 41 37.07 4.60 -0.35
C THR A 41 36.29 3.34 -0.02
N VAL A 42 36.59 2.78 1.15
CA VAL A 42 35.89 1.70 1.83
C VAL A 42 34.42 1.66 1.42
N GLU A 43 34.00 0.58 0.74
CA GLU A 43 32.58 0.29 0.57
C GLU A 43 31.99 -0.02 1.94
N GLU A 44 31.56 1.03 2.63
CA GLU A 44 30.67 0.94 3.76
C GLU A 44 29.43 0.19 3.31
N LYS A 45 29.28 -1.05 3.80
CA LYS A 45 28.01 -1.74 3.82
C LYS A 45 27.03 -0.84 4.57
N LYS A 46 26.28 -0.02 3.84
CA LYS A 46 25.14 0.73 4.36
C LYS A 46 24.13 -0.30 4.84
N GLU A 47 24.22 -0.65 6.12
CA GLU A 47 23.18 -1.39 6.81
C GLU A 47 21.85 -0.70 6.54
N PRO A 48 20.76 -1.44 6.28
CA PRO A 48 19.48 -0.84 5.97
C PRO A 48 19.09 0.06 7.14
N ILE A 49 19.14 1.38 6.90
CA ILE A 49 18.73 2.36 7.88
C ILE A 49 17.26 2.07 8.14
N LEU A 50 16.95 1.57 9.33
CA LEU A 50 15.59 1.35 9.79
C LEU A 50 14.97 2.72 10.03
N VAL A 51 14.48 3.36 8.96
CA VAL A 51 13.85 4.67 9.00
C VAL A 51 12.40 4.51 9.44
N CYS A 52 12.00 5.28 10.45
CA CYS A 52 10.61 5.37 10.89
C CYS A 52 9.76 6.05 9.78
N PRO A 53 8.64 5.46 9.34
CA PRO A 53 7.76 6.12 8.38
C PRO A 53 7.12 7.37 9.00
N PRO A 54 6.76 8.37 8.18
CA PRO A 54 6.03 9.53 8.65
C PRO A 54 4.65 9.14 9.15
N LEU A 55 4.20 9.80 10.22
CA LEU A 55 2.83 9.65 10.71
C LEU A 55 1.84 10.27 9.72
N ARG A 56 0.75 9.55 9.44
CA ARG A 56 -0.33 10.02 8.57
C ARG A 56 -1.42 10.70 9.40
N SER A 57 -2.04 11.74 8.86
CA SER A 57 -3.29 12.27 9.41
C SER A 57 -4.38 11.21 9.35
N ARG A 58 -5.24 11.15 10.37
CA ARG A 58 -6.39 10.24 10.39
C ARG A 58 -7.62 10.81 9.69
N ALA A 59 -7.48 11.97 9.07
CA ALA A 59 -8.53 12.60 8.30
C ALA A 59 -8.90 11.70 7.11
N TYR A 60 -10.20 11.50 6.90
CA TYR A 60 -10.72 10.65 5.85
C TYR A 60 -11.87 11.36 5.14
N THR A 61 -11.84 11.35 3.82
CA THR A 61 -12.90 11.87 2.95
C THR A 61 -13.30 10.75 1.98
N PRO A 62 -14.60 10.39 1.90
CA PRO A 62 -15.04 9.33 1.02
C PRO A 62 -14.78 9.71 -0.45
N PRO A 63 -14.16 8.82 -1.25
CA PRO A 63 -14.02 9.04 -2.69
C PRO A 63 -15.40 8.95 -3.37
N GLU A 64 -15.59 9.67 -4.48
CA GLU A 64 -16.84 9.62 -5.26
C GLU A 64 -17.14 8.19 -5.77
N ASP A 65 -16.09 7.44 -6.11
CA ASP A 65 -16.14 6.06 -6.61
C ASP A 65 -16.18 5.00 -5.51
N LEU A 66 -16.54 5.35 -4.27
CA LEU A 66 -16.52 4.40 -3.14
C LEU A 66 -17.35 3.13 -3.43
N GLN A 67 -18.57 3.31 -3.93
CA GLN A 67 -19.47 2.18 -4.20
C GLN A 67 -18.92 1.23 -5.27
N SER A 68 -18.33 1.75 -6.35
CA SER A 68 -17.77 0.93 -7.44
C SER A 68 -16.50 0.21 -7.00
N ARG A 69 -15.63 0.87 -6.22
CA ARG A 69 -14.45 0.25 -5.60
C ARG A 69 -14.83 -0.88 -4.65
N LEU A 70 -15.83 -0.65 -3.82
CA LEU A 70 -16.30 -1.67 -2.88
C LEU A 70 -16.87 -2.87 -3.65
N GLU A 71 -17.66 -2.63 -4.69
CA GLU A 71 -18.17 -3.71 -5.56
C GLU A 71 -17.04 -4.52 -6.20
N SER A 72 -15.96 -3.89 -6.68
CA SER A 72 -14.80 -4.60 -7.21
C SER A 72 -14.11 -5.47 -6.16
N TYR A 73 -13.89 -4.96 -4.94
CA TYR A 73 -13.27 -5.76 -3.87
C TYR A 73 -14.16 -6.92 -3.41
N VAL A 74 -15.48 -6.73 -3.39
CA VAL A 74 -16.41 -7.82 -3.10
C VAL A 74 -16.34 -8.89 -4.19
N LYS A 75 -16.25 -8.52 -5.48
CA LYS A 75 -16.04 -9.48 -6.60
C LYS A 75 -14.73 -10.24 -6.47
N GLU A 76 -13.66 -9.58 -6.05
CA GLU A 76 -12.35 -10.22 -5.87
C GLU A 76 -12.33 -11.19 -4.69
N VAL A 77 -12.94 -10.82 -3.56
CA VAL A 77 -12.90 -11.62 -2.32
C VAL A 77 -13.93 -12.76 -2.32
N PHE A 78 -15.16 -12.50 -2.78
CA PHE A 78 -16.25 -13.50 -2.79
C PHE A 78 -16.34 -14.29 -4.10
N GLY A 79 -15.66 -13.84 -5.15
CA GLY A 79 -15.67 -14.45 -6.49
C GLY A 79 -16.63 -13.77 -7.46
N SER A 80 -16.59 -14.20 -8.73
CA SER A 80 -17.26 -13.50 -9.85
C SER A 80 -18.80 -13.55 -9.83
N SER A 81 -19.40 -14.48 -9.10
CA SER A 81 -20.86 -14.65 -9.02
C SER A 81 -21.46 -13.84 -7.86
N LEU A 82 -21.57 -12.52 -8.03
CA LEU A 82 -22.28 -11.67 -7.08
C LEU A 82 -23.80 -11.70 -7.35
N PRO A 83 -24.65 -11.82 -6.30
CA PRO A 83 -26.07 -11.55 -6.43
C PRO A 83 -26.34 -10.06 -6.73
N SER A 84 -27.50 -9.75 -7.31
CA SER A 84 -27.91 -8.35 -7.55
C SER A 84 -27.90 -7.49 -6.27
N ASN A 85 -28.18 -8.12 -5.12
CA ASN A 85 -28.18 -7.48 -3.80
C ASN A 85 -26.86 -7.75 -3.07
N TRP A 86 -25.73 -7.46 -3.71
CA TRP A 86 -24.40 -7.74 -3.17
C TRP A 86 -24.11 -7.03 -1.84
N GLN A 87 -24.80 -5.92 -1.54
CA GLN A 87 -24.67 -5.21 -0.27
C GLN A 87 -25.26 -5.98 0.93
N ASP A 88 -26.20 -6.91 0.68
CA ASP A 88 -26.84 -7.72 1.72
C ASP A 88 -26.07 -9.02 2.02
N ILE A 89 -24.92 -9.24 1.38
CA ILE A 89 -24.04 -10.37 1.67
C ILE A 89 -23.54 -10.25 3.12
N SER A 90 -23.70 -11.34 3.88
CA SER A 90 -23.22 -11.46 5.25
C SER A 90 -21.71 -11.72 5.32
N LEU A 91 -21.02 -11.02 6.22
CA LEU A 91 -19.60 -11.14 6.52
C LEU A 91 -19.35 -12.09 7.70
N GLU A 92 -20.00 -13.26 7.70
CA GLU A 92 -19.87 -14.26 8.78
C GLU A 92 -18.50 -14.97 8.72
N ASP A 93 -18.01 -15.23 7.50
CA ASP A 93 -16.72 -15.87 7.28
C ASP A 93 -15.57 -14.93 7.67
N SER A 94 -14.92 -15.24 8.79
CA SER A 94 -13.84 -14.42 9.37
C SER A 94 -12.69 -14.14 8.40
N ARG A 95 -12.33 -15.11 7.54
CA ARG A 95 -11.28 -14.96 6.53
C ARG A 95 -11.68 -13.99 5.41
N LEU A 96 -12.91 -14.12 4.89
CA LEU A 96 -13.41 -13.24 3.84
C LEU A 96 -13.60 -11.82 4.37
N LYS A 97 -14.16 -11.70 5.58
CA LYS A 97 -14.29 -10.42 6.29
C LYS A 97 -12.94 -9.76 6.51
N PHE A 98 -11.94 -10.50 6.98
CA PHE A 98 -10.59 -9.98 7.17
C PHE A 98 -9.98 -9.48 5.85
N ASN A 99 -10.03 -10.30 4.81
CA ASN A 99 -9.47 -9.93 3.50
C ASN A 99 -10.14 -8.68 2.94
N LEU A 100 -11.47 -8.61 2.96
CA LEU A 100 -12.23 -7.44 2.49
C LEU A 100 -11.84 -6.17 3.24
N LEU A 101 -11.84 -6.21 4.57
CA LEU A 101 -11.53 -5.05 5.40
C LEU A 101 -10.05 -4.63 5.29
N ALA A 102 -9.13 -5.59 5.11
CA ALA A 102 -7.71 -5.32 4.89
C ALA A 102 -7.49 -4.61 3.54
N HIS A 103 -8.09 -5.11 2.46
CA HIS A 103 -8.00 -4.47 1.15
C HIS A 103 -8.59 -3.05 1.15
N LEU A 104 -9.74 -2.86 1.78
CA LEU A 104 -10.35 -1.52 1.92
C LEU A 104 -9.49 -0.58 2.76
N ALA A 105 -8.86 -1.08 3.84
CA ALA A 105 -7.97 -0.30 4.67
C ALA A 105 -6.70 0.16 3.92
N ASP A 106 -6.15 -0.72 3.08
CA ASP A 106 -4.98 -0.41 2.27
C ASP A 106 -5.29 0.58 1.13
N ASP A 107 -6.44 0.44 0.45
CA ASP A 107 -6.86 1.34 -0.64
C ASP A 107 -7.28 2.71 -0.14
N LEU A 108 -8.13 2.75 0.90
CA LEU A 108 -8.71 4.00 1.42
C LEU A 108 -7.83 4.69 2.46
N GLY A 109 -6.78 4.00 2.95
CA GLY A 109 -5.93 4.49 4.02
C GLY A 109 -6.67 4.67 5.36
N HIS A 110 -7.87 4.10 5.50
CA HIS A 110 -8.73 4.25 6.66
C HIS A 110 -9.14 2.87 7.21
N VAL A 111 -8.62 2.55 8.39
CA VAL A 111 -8.81 1.25 9.06
C VAL A 111 -10.05 1.28 9.94
N VAL A 112 -10.86 0.21 9.91
CA VAL A 112 -12.00 0.04 10.82
C VAL A 112 -11.49 -0.14 12.26
N PRO A 113 -11.96 0.66 13.23
CA PRO A 113 -11.57 0.51 14.64
C PRO A 113 -12.02 -0.82 15.23
N ASN A 114 -11.19 -1.40 16.12
CA ASN A 114 -11.49 -2.67 16.80
C ASN A 114 -12.86 -2.67 17.50
N SER A 115 -13.27 -1.53 18.06
CA SER A 115 -14.57 -1.35 18.71
C SER A 115 -15.77 -1.47 17.76
N ARG A 116 -15.59 -1.26 16.45
CA ARG A 116 -16.65 -1.34 15.44
C ARG A 116 -16.65 -2.64 14.63
N LEU A 117 -15.65 -3.51 14.78
CA LEU A 117 -15.56 -4.75 14.00
C LEU A 117 -16.76 -5.68 14.21
N HIS A 118 -17.36 -5.68 15.39
CA HIS A 118 -18.56 -6.46 15.69
C HIS A 118 -19.83 -5.92 15.01
N GLN A 119 -19.82 -4.67 14.52
CA GLN A 119 -20.93 -4.03 13.83
C GLN A 119 -20.91 -4.30 12.32
N MET A 120 -19.75 -4.68 11.77
CA MET A 120 -19.57 -4.98 10.34
C MET A 120 -20.09 -6.39 10.03
N CYS A 121 -21.41 -6.54 9.94
CA CYS A 121 -22.07 -7.83 9.72
C CYS A 121 -22.43 -8.04 8.26
N ARG A 122 -22.75 -6.98 7.54
CA ARG A 122 -23.05 -6.97 6.11
C ARG A 122 -22.15 -6.00 5.37
N VAL A 123 -22.05 -6.18 4.07
CA VAL A 123 -21.32 -5.26 3.19
C VAL A 123 -21.92 -3.85 3.25
N ARG A 124 -23.25 -3.72 3.42
CA ARG A 124 -23.93 -2.43 3.67
C ARG A 124 -23.36 -1.69 4.88
N ASP A 125 -23.14 -2.40 6.00
CA ASP A 125 -22.62 -1.77 7.23
C ASP A 125 -21.21 -1.18 7.01
N VAL A 126 -20.40 -1.86 6.19
CA VAL A 126 -19.06 -1.39 5.77
C VAL A 126 -19.18 -0.15 4.87
N LEU A 127 -20.11 -0.18 3.91
CA LEU A 127 -20.38 0.95 3.02
C LEU A 127 -20.81 2.19 3.82
N ASP A 128 -21.75 2.03 4.75
CA ASP A 128 -22.25 3.10 5.61
C ASP A 128 -21.13 3.68 6.49
N PHE A 129 -20.22 2.83 6.99
CA PHE A 129 -19.05 3.28 7.74
C PHE A 129 -18.11 4.16 6.90
N TYR A 130 -17.76 3.72 5.69
CA TYR A 130 -16.85 4.47 4.82
C TYR A 130 -17.52 5.68 4.14
N ASN A 131 -18.85 5.79 4.12
CA ASN A 131 -19.52 6.99 3.62
C ASN A 131 -19.39 8.20 4.57
N VAL A 132 -19.01 7.98 5.84
CA VAL A 132 -18.91 9.05 6.84
C VAL A 132 -17.51 9.68 6.83
N PRO A 133 -17.36 10.99 6.55
CA PRO A 133 -16.07 11.66 6.61
C PRO A 133 -15.57 11.78 8.06
N ILE A 134 -14.25 11.75 8.24
CA ILE A 134 -13.60 11.89 9.55
C ILE A 134 -12.65 13.06 9.50
N GLN A 135 -12.79 13.99 10.44
CA GLN A 135 -11.93 15.15 10.58
C GLN A 135 -10.98 14.92 11.77
N ASP A 136 -9.67 15.01 11.53
CA ASP A 136 -8.63 14.82 12.55
C ASP A 136 -8.21 16.15 13.22
N ARG A 137 -8.98 17.21 13.00
CA ARG A 137 -8.69 18.56 13.51
C ARG A 137 -9.27 18.74 14.90
N SER A 138 -8.55 19.47 15.76
CA SER A 138 -9.08 19.84 17.08
C SER A 138 -10.22 20.86 16.94
N LYS A 139 -10.99 21.06 18.02
CA LYS A 139 -12.02 22.11 18.04
C LYS A 139 -11.46 23.51 17.88
N PHE A 140 -10.23 23.73 18.34
CA PHE A 140 -9.53 24.98 18.11
C PHE A 140 -9.26 25.21 16.62
N ASP A 141 -8.74 24.19 15.92
CA ASP A 141 -8.45 24.24 14.49
C ASP A 141 -9.72 24.41 13.65
N GLU A 142 -10.81 23.77 14.06
CA GLU A 142 -12.12 23.95 13.44
C GLU A 142 -12.62 25.39 13.58
N LEU A 143 -12.50 26.00 14.76
CA LEU A 143 -12.91 27.37 15.02
C LEU A 143 -12.01 28.40 14.32
N SER A 144 -10.69 28.19 14.33
CA SER A 144 -9.75 29.11 13.67
C SER A 144 -9.92 29.12 12.15
N ALA A 145 -10.33 27.99 11.55
CA ALA A 145 -10.68 27.88 10.14
C ALA A 145 -12.09 28.39 9.79
N SER A 146 -12.93 28.67 10.80
CA SER A 146 -14.28 29.18 10.58
C SER A 146 -14.30 30.69 10.31
N ASN A 147 -15.41 31.21 9.79
CA ASN A 147 -15.57 32.65 9.53
C ASN A 147 -15.77 33.41 10.85
N LEU A 148 -14.67 33.73 11.52
CA LEU A 148 -14.68 34.44 12.79
C LEU A 148 -15.08 35.92 12.60
N PRO A 149 -15.89 36.48 13.53
CA PRO A 149 -16.15 37.91 13.57
C PRO A 149 -14.85 38.72 13.71
N PRO A 150 -14.74 39.92 13.10
CA PRO A 150 -13.50 40.72 13.07
C PRO A 150 -13.03 41.20 14.46
N ASN A 151 -13.93 41.19 15.45
CA ASN A 151 -13.65 41.54 16.83
C ASN A 151 -13.16 40.34 17.69
N LEU A 152 -13.11 39.13 17.12
CA LEU A 152 -12.72 37.92 17.83
C LEU A 152 -11.27 37.54 17.46
N LYS A 153 -10.38 37.56 18.44
CA LYS A 153 -8.97 37.14 18.30
C LYS A 153 -8.70 35.98 19.24
N ILE A 154 -8.33 34.83 18.68
CA ILE A 154 -7.98 33.63 19.44
C ILE A 154 -6.46 33.43 19.31
N THR A 155 -5.78 33.16 20.41
CA THR A 155 -4.34 32.85 20.46
C THR A 155 -4.10 31.44 20.99
N TRP A 156 -3.10 30.74 20.47
CA TRP A 156 -2.66 29.43 20.95
C TRP A 156 -1.47 29.58 21.90
N SER A 157 -1.57 29.04 23.12
CA SER A 157 -0.54 29.21 24.18
C SER A 157 -0.18 27.91 24.90
N TYR A 158 -0.28 26.78 24.20
CA TYR A 158 0.26 25.48 24.61
C TYR A 158 1.53 25.19 23.82
#